data_AF-A0A4R5U0Q5-F1
#
_entry.id   AF-A0A4R5U0Q5-F1
#
_cell.length_a   1.000
_cell.length_b   1.000
_cell.length_c   1.000
_cell.angle_alpha   90.00
_cell.angle_beta   90.00
_cell.angle_gamma   90.00
#
_symmetry.space_group_name_H-M   'P 1'
#
loop_
_entity.id
_entity.type
_entity.pdbx_description
1 polymer ?
#
loop_
_entity_poly.entity_id
_entity_poly.type
_entity_poly.pdbx_seq_one_letter_code
_entity_poly.pdbx_strand_id
1 'polypeptide(L)'
;MPAREIPRRSIPPSTHGWWRRWTCSRMPCVRWIEVRLPAVALLCACTAAAAMPTALQEVMERLPEAERARLVERQQRVSALDEDARRALLQRIADWDALPEAERRSRREGWDAWQALPHDERMRMREARARFDAMAPAEQQSLRERFDALDTSLRRGWLLGPTLGEDWPRLHALFAQVPDDGHAALLLALRQLSPQGRDDLSVLAQRTSPEERDALRNDLLSQPPSSRDAWLRRRVDP
;
A
#
# COMPACT_ATOMS: atom_id res chain seq x y z
N MET A 1 39.54 -31.04 -25.67
CA MET A 1 38.07 -30.89 -25.65
C MET A 1 37.74 -29.50 -25.13
N PRO A 2 37.13 -28.61 -25.93
CA PRO A 2 36.90 -27.23 -25.53
C PRO A 2 35.63 -27.09 -24.70
N ALA A 3 35.71 -26.22 -23.68
CA ALA A 3 34.62 -25.83 -22.79
C ALA A 3 33.51 -25.10 -23.56
N ARG A 4 32.25 -25.51 -23.36
CA ARG A 4 31.07 -24.80 -23.87
C ARG A 4 30.70 -23.67 -22.91
N GLU A 5 30.84 -22.45 -23.38
CA GLU A 5 30.27 -21.25 -22.76
C GLU A 5 28.73 -21.29 -22.85
N ILE A 6 28.06 -21.03 -21.72
CA ILE A 6 26.61 -20.88 -21.64
C ILE A 6 26.29 -19.38 -21.80
N PRO A 7 25.43 -18.97 -22.74
CA PRO A 7 25.09 -17.57 -22.91
C PRO A 7 24.21 -17.07 -21.75
N ARG A 8 24.64 -15.99 -21.09
CA ARG A 8 23.82 -15.24 -20.12
C ARG A 8 22.61 -14.66 -20.85
N ARG A 9 21.41 -15.19 -20.58
CA ARG A 9 20.16 -14.55 -20.99
C ARG A 9 19.95 -13.28 -20.19
N SER A 10 19.92 -12.15 -20.89
CA SER A 10 19.46 -10.86 -20.42
C SER A 10 18.01 -10.97 -19.94
N ILE A 11 17.77 -10.73 -18.65
CA ILE A 11 16.43 -10.65 -18.07
C ILE A 11 15.88 -9.24 -18.37
N PRO A 12 14.73 -9.08 -19.04
CA PRO A 12 14.14 -7.75 -19.24
C PRO A 12 13.64 -7.14 -17.91
N PRO A 13 13.64 -5.81 -17.76
CA PRO A 13 13.17 -5.14 -16.54
C PRO A 13 11.69 -5.43 -16.29
N SER A 14 11.36 -5.82 -15.06
CA SER A 14 10.00 -6.18 -14.66
C SER A 14 9.04 -5.00 -14.68
N THR A 15 7.92 -5.17 -15.38
CA THR A 15 6.81 -4.21 -15.56
C THR A 15 5.86 -4.14 -14.35
N HIS A 16 6.37 -4.29 -13.12
CA HIS A 16 5.54 -4.30 -11.91
C HIS A 16 5.39 -2.87 -11.33
N GLY A 17 4.73 -2.00 -12.10
CA GLY A 17 4.57 -0.57 -11.79
C GLY A 17 3.26 -0.16 -11.11
N TRP A 18 2.22 -1.00 -11.12
CA TRP A 18 0.86 -0.61 -10.72
C TRP A 18 0.69 -0.25 -9.24
N TRP A 19 1.42 -0.92 -8.34
CA TRP A 19 1.45 -0.58 -6.90
C TRP A 19 2.03 0.82 -6.63
N ARG A 20 2.88 1.35 -7.51
CA ARG A 20 3.54 2.66 -7.31
C ARG A 20 2.58 3.84 -7.36
N ARG A 21 1.36 3.65 -7.88
CA ARG A 21 0.40 4.73 -8.13
C ARG A 21 -0.95 4.55 -7.44
N TRP A 22 -1.22 3.40 -6.83
CA TRP A 22 -2.43 3.19 -6.01
C TRP A 22 -2.47 4.14 -4.79
N THR A 23 -1.30 4.54 -4.29
CA THR A 23 -1.16 5.56 -3.22
C THR A 23 -1.19 7.00 -3.74
N CYS A 24 -1.14 7.22 -5.07
CA CYS A 24 -0.99 8.55 -5.67
C CYS A 24 -2.33 9.18 -6.09
N SER A 25 -3.44 8.44 -6.06
CA SER A 25 -4.77 8.94 -6.50
C SER A 25 -5.46 9.89 -5.50
N ARG A 26 -4.74 10.43 -4.50
CA ARG A 26 -5.27 11.47 -3.60
C ARG A 26 -4.43 12.75 -3.52
N MET A 27 -3.44 12.95 -4.39
CA MET A 27 -2.69 14.21 -4.45
C MET A 27 -2.37 14.62 -5.89
N PRO A 28 -2.61 15.89 -6.30
CA PRO A 28 -2.11 16.39 -7.57
C PRO A 28 -0.57 16.30 -7.59
N CYS A 29 -0.05 15.78 -8.70
CA CYS A 29 1.37 15.59 -8.98
C CYS A 29 2.18 16.87 -8.73
N VAL A 30 2.84 16.98 -7.58
CA VAL A 30 3.93 17.94 -7.39
C VAL A 30 5.21 17.25 -7.87
N ARG A 31 5.73 17.75 -8.99
CA ARG A 31 6.97 17.32 -9.61
C ARG A 31 8.11 17.64 -8.62
N TRP A 32 8.69 16.61 -7.99
CA TRP A 32 9.82 16.77 -7.08
C TRP A 32 11.04 17.26 -7.87
N ILE A 33 11.38 18.52 -7.68
CA ILE A 33 12.66 19.08 -8.12
C ILE A 33 13.70 18.61 -7.10
N GLU A 34 14.65 17.77 -7.52
CA GLU A 34 15.80 17.42 -6.70
C GLU A 34 16.69 18.66 -6.53
N VAL A 35 16.53 19.37 -5.41
CA VAL A 35 17.52 20.34 -4.96
C VAL A 35 18.42 19.64 -3.95
N ARG A 36 19.65 19.32 -4.36
CA ARG A 36 20.74 18.99 -3.45
C ARG A 36 21.03 20.23 -2.60
N LEU A 37 20.57 20.25 -1.36
CA LEU A 37 20.98 21.25 -0.37
C LEU A 37 22.20 20.72 0.39
N PRO A 38 23.30 21.48 0.49
CA PRO A 38 24.44 21.11 1.33
C PRO A 38 24.07 21.30 2.80
N ALA A 39 24.65 20.46 3.65
CA ALA A 39 24.54 20.53 5.10
C ALA A 39 25.01 21.91 5.61
N VAL A 40 24.08 22.71 6.12
CA VAL A 40 24.39 23.90 6.90
C VAL A 40 23.97 23.62 8.34
N ALA A 41 24.98 23.47 9.19
CA ALA A 41 24.82 23.41 10.63
C ALA A 41 24.18 24.73 11.13
N LEU A 42 22.97 24.64 11.69
CA LEU A 42 22.32 25.76 12.35
C LEU A 42 22.29 25.51 13.86
N LEU A 43 23.37 25.92 14.53
CA LEU A 43 23.34 26.37 15.92
C LEU A 43 22.71 27.77 15.92
N CYS A 44 21.42 27.88 16.24
CA CYS A 44 20.81 29.18 16.52
C CYS A 44 19.90 29.10 17.74
N ALA A 45 20.22 29.98 18.69
CA ALA A 45 19.57 30.17 19.97
C ALA A 45 18.07 30.48 19.84
N CYS A 46 17.31 29.99 20.81
CA CYS A 46 15.89 30.25 20.98
C CYS A 46 15.61 31.76 21.09
N THR A 47 14.97 32.32 20.06
CA THR A 47 14.05 33.45 20.21
C THR A 47 12.68 32.97 19.76
N ALA A 48 11.70 33.14 20.63
CA ALA A 48 10.30 32.86 20.34
C ALA A 48 9.85 33.74 19.17
N ALA A 49 9.22 33.15 18.15
CA ALA A 49 8.81 33.76 16.89
C ALA A 49 9.89 33.89 15.80
N ALA A 50 10.56 32.78 15.45
CA ALA A 50 10.91 32.61 14.04
C ALA A 50 9.60 32.47 13.25
N ALA A 51 9.13 33.58 12.66
CA ALA A 51 8.02 33.55 11.72
C ALA A 51 8.33 32.51 10.63
N MET A 52 7.34 31.67 10.30
CA MET A 52 7.51 30.64 9.28
C MET A 52 8.02 31.28 7.97
N PRO A 53 9.02 30.70 7.29
CA PRO A 53 9.58 31.28 6.07
C PRO A 53 8.48 31.60 5.03
N THR A 54 8.58 32.72 4.33
CA THR A 54 7.54 33.18 3.38
C THR A 54 7.19 32.12 2.33
N ALA A 55 8.17 31.37 1.83
CA ALA A 55 7.93 30.27 0.89
C ALA A 55 7.00 29.17 1.47
N LEU A 56 7.08 28.91 2.78
CA LEU A 56 6.21 27.96 3.47
C LEU A 56 4.81 28.55 3.73
N GLN A 57 4.72 29.85 3.97
CA GLN A 57 3.43 30.55 4.10
C GLN A 57 2.62 30.46 2.80
N GLU A 58 3.26 30.73 1.66
CA GLU A 58 2.63 30.58 0.34
C GLU A 58 2.17 29.15 0.07
N VAL A 59 2.92 28.14 0.53
CA VAL A 59 2.50 26.74 0.40
C VAL A 59 1.29 26.47 1.29
N MET A 60 1.28 26.96 2.53
CA MET A 60 0.12 26.83 3.42
C MET A 60 -1.14 27.44 2.80
N GLU A 61 -1.07 28.63 2.23
CA GLU A 61 -2.22 29.29 1.59
C GLU A 61 -2.77 28.51 0.40
N ARG A 62 -1.90 27.80 -0.33
CA ARG A 62 -2.27 26.94 -1.48
C ARG A 62 -2.88 25.59 -1.09
N LEU A 63 -2.72 25.13 0.15
CA LEU A 63 -3.25 23.85 0.59
C LEU A 63 -4.77 23.89 0.77
N PRO A 64 -5.51 22.79 0.51
CA PRO A 64 -6.93 22.70 0.86
C PRO A 64 -7.16 22.92 2.36
N GLU A 65 -8.29 23.51 2.73
CA GLU A 65 -8.62 23.86 4.13
C GLU A 65 -8.50 22.66 5.08
N ALA A 66 -9.01 21.50 4.67
CA ALA A 66 -8.92 20.28 5.47
C ALA A 66 -7.47 19.86 5.76
N GLU A 67 -6.55 20.11 4.82
CA GLU A 67 -5.13 19.75 5.00
C GLU A 67 -4.40 20.79 5.86
N ARG A 68 -4.72 22.08 5.69
CA ARG A 68 -4.26 23.14 6.60
C ARG A 68 -4.66 22.84 8.04
N ALA A 69 -5.94 22.54 8.28
CA ALA A 69 -6.46 22.24 9.61
C ALA A 69 -5.70 21.07 10.27
N ARG A 70 -5.43 19.99 9.51
CA ARG A 70 -4.63 18.85 9.99
C ARG A 70 -3.21 19.23 10.36
N LEU A 71 -2.56 20.08 9.57
CA LEU A 71 -1.20 20.55 9.84
C LEU A 71 -1.16 21.41 11.11
N VAL A 72 -2.14 22.30 11.28
CA VAL A 72 -2.28 23.11 12.50
C VAL A 72 -2.50 22.21 13.73
N GLU A 73 -3.38 21.22 13.66
CA GLU A 73 -3.62 20.27 14.75
C GLU A 73 -2.36 19.46 15.09
N ARG A 74 -1.61 19.00 14.08
CA ARG A 74 -0.31 18.33 14.29
C ARG A 74 0.69 19.25 14.95
N GLN A 75 0.79 20.50 14.49
CA GLN A 75 1.69 21.49 15.06
C GLN A 75 1.37 21.74 16.53
N GLN A 76 0.10 21.95 16.87
CA GLN A 76 -0.35 22.13 18.25
C GLN A 76 0.03 20.93 19.14
N ARG A 77 -0.19 19.70 18.66
CA ARG A 77 0.22 18.49 19.38
C ARG A 77 1.72 18.41 19.62
N VAL A 78 2.54 18.75 18.63
CA VAL A 78 4.00 18.75 18.76
C VAL A 78 4.49 19.87 19.68
N SER A 79 3.87 21.05 19.60
CA SER A 79 4.16 22.18 20.48
C SER A 79 3.78 21.91 21.94
N ALA A 80 2.79 21.06 22.19
CA ALA A 80 2.34 20.67 23.53
C ALA A 80 3.16 19.52 24.17
N LEU A 81 4.15 18.95 23.47
CA LEU A 81 4.99 17.90 24.02
C LEU A 81 5.91 18.44 25.12
N ASP A 82 5.99 17.71 26.23
CA ASP A 82 7.04 17.88 27.22
C ASP A 82 8.42 17.43 26.69
N GLU A 83 9.47 17.65 27.47
CA GLU A 83 10.84 17.37 27.05
C GLU A 83 11.08 15.87 26.84
N ASP A 84 10.48 15.00 27.64
CA ASP A 84 10.64 13.56 27.52
C ASP A 84 9.98 13.04 26.23
N ALA A 85 8.76 13.50 25.95
CA ALA A 85 8.04 13.17 24.73
C ALA A 85 8.71 13.77 23.48
N ARG A 86 9.31 14.96 23.60
CA ARG A 86 10.12 15.59 22.54
C ARG A 86 11.38 14.77 22.25
N ARG A 87 12.13 14.35 23.28
CA ARG A 87 13.30 13.47 23.11
C ARG A 87 12.90 12.13 22.46
N ALA A 88 11.82 11.52 22.91
CA ALA A 88 11.30 10.29 22.31
C ALA A 88 10.88 10.47 20.84
N LEU A 89 10.27 11.62 20.48
CA LEU A 89 9.94 11.93 19.09
C LEU A 89 11.19 12.08 18.22
N LEU A 90 12.19 12.83 18.68
CA LEU A 90 13.45 13.02 17.96
C LEU A 90 14.17 11.69 17.75
N GLN A 91 14.18 10.81 18.75
CA GLN A 91 14.76 9.48 18.61
C GLN A 91 14.04 8.66 17.52
N ARG A 92 12.70 8.64 17.52
CA ARG A 92 11.94 7.92 16.47
C ARG A 92 12.19 8.48 15.08
N ILE A 93 12.40 9.79 14.94
CA ILE A 93 12.76 10.42 13.66
C ILE A 93 14.14 9.96 13.22
N ALA A 94 15.13 10.00 14.12
CA ALA A 94 16.49 9.52 13.84
C ALA A 94 16.50 8.03 13.46
N ASP A 95 15.77 7.20 14.19
CA ASP A 95 15.62 5.77 13.89
C ASP A 95 15.00 5.54 12.52
N TRP A 96 13.99 6.34 12.14
CA TRP A 96 13.36 6.30 10.83
C TRP A 96 14.32 6.72 9.71
N ASP A 97 15.08 7.79 9.92
CA ASP A 97 16.03 8.30 8.93
C ASP A 97 17.24 7.39 8.73
N ALA A 98 17.60 6.60 9.76
CA ALA A 98 18.62 5.57 9.68
C ALA A 98 18.18 4.32 8.88
N LEU A 99 16.89 4.14 8.61
CA LEU A 99 16.41 3.00 7.83
C LEU A 99 16.86 3.09 6.37
N PRO A 100 17.24 1.96 5.72
CA PRO A 100 17.48 1.91 4.29
C PRO A 100 16.27 2.40 3.48
N GLU A 101 16.50 3.04 2.34
CA GLU A 101 15.41 3.62 1.52
C GLU A 101 14.36 2.59 1.09
N ALA A 102 14.78 1.35 0.81
CA ALA A 102 13.86 0.26 0.50
C ALA A 102 12.92 -0.06 1.67
N GLU A 103 13.43 -0.04 2.90
CA GLU A 103 12.67 -0.28 4.12
C GLU A 103 11.72 0.88 4.43
N ARG A 104 12.19 2.12 4.30
CA ARG A 104 11.32 3.30 4.44
C ARG A 104 10.18 3.26 3.43
N ARG A 105 10.46 2.88 2.18
CA ARG A 105 9.44 2.72 1.14
C ARG A 105 8.43 1.64 1.50
N SER A 106 8.88 0.46 1.93
CA SER A 106 8.01 -0.65 2.34
C SER A 106 7.08 -0.23 3.49
N ARG A 107 7.61 0.46 4.50
CA ARG A 107 6.81 0.96 5.63
C ARG A 107 5.79 2.02 5.23
N ARG A 108 6.15 2.93 4.31
CA ARG A 108 5.20 3.91 3.76
C ARG A 108 4.08 3.23 2.98
N GLU A 109 4.42 2.25 2.14
CA GLU A 109 3.45 1.44 1.39
C GLU A 109 2.49 0.70 2.34
N GLY A 110 3.03 0.06 3.39
CA GLY A 110 2.22 -0.59 4.43
C GLY A 110 1.31 0.37 5.20
N TRP A 111 1.79 1.60 5.47
CA TRP A 111 0.98 2.63 6.11
C TRP A 111 -0.16 3.11 5.21
N ASP A 112 0.11 3.36 3.93
CA ASP A 112 -0.92 3.79 2.99
C ASP A 112 -1.97 2.70 2.77
N ALA A 113 -1.52 1.44 2.65
CA ALA A 113 -2.40 0.28 2.59
C ALA A 113 -3.29 0.18 3.83
N TRP A 114 -2.72 0.32 5.03
CA TRP A 114 -3.46 0.36 6.28
C TRP A 114 -4.52 1.47 6.32
N GLN A 115 -4.20 2.67 5.85
CA GLN A 115 -5.14 3.79 5.78
C GLN A 115 -6.27 3.56 4.79
N ALA A 116 -6.03 2.80 3.72
CA ALA A 116 -7.01 2.45 2.71
C ALA A 116 -7.96 1.30 3.13
N LEU A 117 -7.65 0.56 4.20
CA LEU A 117 -8.49 -0.54 4.65
C LEU A 117 -9.85 -0.07 5.19
N PRO A 118 -10.94 -0.81 4.89
CA PRO A 118 -12.22 -0.65 5.56
C PRO A 118 -12.10 -0.70 7.10
N HIS A 119 -13.02 -0.05 7.80
CA HIS A 119 -12.96 0.00 9.27
C HIS A 119 -13.02 -1.38 9.92
N ASP A 120 -13.88 -2.28 9.46
CA ASP A 120 -13.99 -3.65 9.96
C ASP A 120 -12.68 -4.44 9.76
N GLU A 121 -12.04 -4.29 8.59
CA GLU A 121 -10.74 -4.91 8.31
C GLU A 121 -9.63 -4.35 9.21
N ARG A 122 -9.62 -3.05 9.48
CA ARG A 122 -8.68 -2.44 10.44
C ARG A 122 -8.90 -3.01 11.85
N MET A 123 -10.14 -3.26 12.27
CA MET A 123 -10.41 -3.86 13.57
C MET A 123 -9.93 -5.32 13.63
N ARG A 124 -10.26 -6.14 12.62
CA ARG A 124 -9.75 -7.52 12.51
C ARG A 124 -8.22 -7.59 12.55
N MET A 125 -7.55 -6.65 11.89
CA MET A 125 -6.10 -6.57 11.89
C MET A 125 -5.52 -6.17 13.25
N ARG A 126 -6.17 -5.28 14.02
CA ARG A 126 -5.76 -4.97 15.40
C ARG A 126 -5.87 -6.18 16.31
N GLU A 127 -6.97 -6.94 16.19
CA GLU A 127 -7.16 -8.19 16.93
C GLU A 127 -6.13 -9.25 16.53
N ALA A 128 -5.85 -9.40 15.24
CA ALA A 128 -4.80 -10.28 14.75
C ALA A 128 -3.42 -9.88 15.30
N ARG A 129 -3.14 -8.58 15.37
CA ARG A 129 -1.91 -8.06 15.95
C ARG A 129 -1.79 -8.39 17.45
N ALA A 130 -2.86 -8.18 18.22
CA ALA A 130 -2.89 -8.52 19.64
C ALA A 130 -2.66 -10.02 19.88
N ARG A 131 -3.28 -10.88 19.05
CA ARG A 131 -3.05 -12.33 19.10
C ARG A 131 -1.60 -12.69 18.76
N PHE A 132 -1.03 -12.06 17.74
CA PHE A 132 0.37 -12.28 17.36
C PHE A 132 1.35 -11.84 18.46
N ASP A 133 1.12 -10.68 19.08
CA ASP A 133 1.98 -10.18 20.17
C ASP A 133 1.90 -11.06 21.43
N ALA A 134 0.79 -11.80 21.62
CA ALA A 134 0.60 -12.75 22.71
C ALA A 134 1.20 -14.15 22.46
N MET A 135 1.65 -14.46 21.23
CA MET A 135 2.28 -15.74 20.90
C MET A 135 3.69 -15.84 21.49
N ALA A 136 4.19 -17.07 21.67
CA ALA A 136 5.56 -17.27 22.11
C ALA A 136 6.56 -16.71 21.07
N PRO A 137 7.74 -16.19 21.48
CA PRO A 137 8.70 -15.60 20.53
C PRO A 137 9.11 -16.53 19.39
N ALA A 138 9.23 -17.85 19.65
CA ALA A 138 9.54 -18.84 18.63
C ALA A 138 8.42 -19.00 17.58
N GLU A 139 7.15 -18.94 18.01
CA GLU A 139 5.99 -18.99 17.11
C GLU A 139 5.90 -17.72 16.26
N GLN A 140 6.12 -16.56 16.88
CA GLN A 140 6.19 -15.28 16.18
C GLN A 140 7.27 -15.31 15.10
N GLN A 141 8.47 -15.81 15.44
CA GLN A 141 9.58 -15.91 14.51
C GLN A 141 9.27 -16.87 13.35
N SER A 142 8.69 -18.04 13.64
CA SER A 142 8.27 -18.99 12.60
C SER A 142 7.25 -18.38 11.63
N LEU A 143 6.28 -17.61 12.13
CA LEU A 143 5.31 -16.91 11.28
C LEU A 143 5.96 -15.82 10.41
N ARG A 144 6.93 -15.07 10.95
CA ARG A 144 7.70 -14.07 10.18
C ARG A 144 8.47 -14.74 9.06
N GLU A 145 9.19 -15.82 9.35
CA GLU A 145 9.96 -16.56 8.34
C GLU A 145 9.08 -17.14 7.24
N ARG A 146 7.93 -17.72 7.61
CA ARG A 146 6.94 -18.19 6.63
C ARG A 146 6.41 -17.07 5.76
N PHE A 147 6.16 -15.89 6.34
CA PHE A 147 5.72 -14.72 5.59
C PHE A 147 6.83 -14.22 4.66
N ASP A 148 8.08 -14.15 5.13
CA ASP A 148 9.23 -13.70 4.35
C ASP A 148 9.61 -14.65 3.22
N ALA A 149 9.31 -15.94 3.37
CA ALA A 149 9.45 -16.95 2.33
C ALA A 149 8.41 -16.83 1.20
N LEU A 150 7.35 -16.05 1.37
CA LEU A 150 6.36 -15.82 0.31
C LEU A 150 6.95 -14.96 -0.82
N ASP A 151 6.53 -15.26 -2.05
CA ASP A 151 6.83 -14.42 -3.20
C ASP A 151 6.40 -12.97 -2.97
N THR A 152 7.17 -12.05 -3.54
CA THR A 152 6.92 -10.60 -3.35
C THR A 152 5.52 -10.19 -3.84
N SER A 153 5.00 -10.81 -4.90
CA SER A 153 3.64 -10.57 -5.39
C SER A 153 2.57 -11.01 -4.37
N LEU A 154 2.80 -12.13 -3.68
CA LEU A 154 1.90 -12.68 -2.66
C LEU A 154 1.96 -11.86 -1.37
N ARG A 155 3.17 -11.47 -0.92
CA ARG A 155 3.32 -10.54 0.21
C ARG A 155 2.61 -9.22 -0.03
N ARG A 156 2.69 -8.67 -1.24
CA ARG A 156 1.96 -7.45 -1.61
C ARG A 156 0.45 -7.65 -1.64
N GLY A 157 -0.04 -8.84 -1.97
CA GLY A 157 -1.46 -9.20 -1.86
C GLY A 157 -2.04 -8.92 -0.48
N TRP A 158 -1.27 -9.18 0.58
CA TRP A 158 -1.68 -8.93 1.96
C TRP A 158 -1.83 -7.45 2.31
N LEU A 159 -1.29 -6.52 1.50
CA LEU A 159 -1.57 -5.08 1.64
C LEU A 159 -3.04 -4.74 1.34
N LEU A 160 -3.75 -5.60 0.61
CA LEU A 160 -5.19 -5.46 0.38
C LEU A 160 -6.02 -5.84 1.61
N GLY A 161 -5.39 -6.18 2.74
CA GLY A 161 -6.09 -6.56 3.96
C GLY A 161 -6.47 -8.04 4.01
N PRO A 162 -7.03 -8.50 5.13
CA PRO A 162 -7.23 -9.92 5.40
C PRO A 162 -8.24 -10.57 4.45
N THR A 163 -9.25 -9.82 4.00
CA THR A 163 -10.31 -10.33 3.13
C THR A 163 -9.77 -10.70 1.75
N LEU A 164 -9.12 -9.75 1.07
CA LEU A 164 -8.63 -9.96 -0.30
C LEU A 164 -7.24 -10.59 -0.35
N GLY A 165 -6.42 -10.41 0.70
CA GLY A 165 -5.08 -10.97 0.78
C GLY A 165 -5.07 -12.49 0.77
N GLU A 166 -6.05 -13.12 1.40
CA GLU A 166 -6.22 -14.58 1.42
C GLU A 166 -6.55 -15.15 0.03
N ASP A 167 -7.38 -14.46 -0.74
CA ASP A 167 -7.78 -14.88 -2.09
C ASP A 167 -6.80 -14.43 -3.18
N TRP A 168 -5.85 -13.58 -2.83
CA TRP A 168 -4.93 -12.97 -3.78
C TRP A 168 -4.18 -13.97 -4.67
N PRO A 169 -3.68 -15.12 -4.18
CA PRO A 169 -3.04 -16.12 -5.04
C PRO A 169 -3.94 -16.65 -6.17
N ARG A 170 -5.27 -16.63 -6.00
CA ARG A 170 -6.23 -17.08 -7.00
C ARG A 170 -6.71 -15.94 -7.91
N LEU A 171 -6.73 -14.72 -7.38
CA LEU A 171 -7.29 -13.55 -8.07
C LEU A 171 -6.24 -12.68 -8.77
N HIS A 172 -4.97 -12.71 -8.39
CA HIS A 172 -3.94 -11.79 -8.92
C HIS A 172 -3.77 -11.88 -10.43
N ALA A 173 -4.11 -13.03 -11.03
CA ALA A 173 -4.08 -13.26 -12.46
C ALA A 173 -5.05 -12.34 -13.24
N LEU A 174 -6.18 -11.94 -12.62
CA LEU A 174 -7.12 -10.96 -13.19
C LEU A 174 -6.54 -9.55 -13.20
N PHE A 175 -5.56 -9.28 -12.35
CA PHE A 175 -4.92 -7.98 -12.25
C PHE A 175 -3.75 -7.80 -13.22
N ALA A 176 -3.37 -8.86 -13.93
CA ALA A 176 -2.42 -8.76 -15.02
C ALA A 176 -3.00 -7.87 -16.13
N GLN A 177 -2.22 -6.91 -16.63
CA GLN A 177 -2.58 -6.04 -17.76
C GLN A 177 -3.75 -5.07 -17.52
N VAL A 178 -4.27 -4.96 -16.29
CA VAL A 178 -5.21 -3.90 -15.91
C VAL A 178 -4.43 -2.56 -15.89
N PRO A 179 -4.88 -1.52 -16.62
CA PRO A 179 -4.32 -0.18 -16.48
C PRO A 179 -4.68 0.42 -15.11
N ASP A 180 -3.80 1.29 -14.58
CA ASP A 180 -3.83 1.76 -13.18
C ASP A 180 -5.20 2.32 -12.72
N ASP A 181 -5.98 2.91 -13.63
CA ASP A 181 -7.32 3.46 -13.40
C ASP A 181 -8.40 2.38 -13.15
N GLY A 182 -8.27 1.21 -13.76
CA GLY A 182 -9.22 0.09 -13.61
C GLY A 182 -9.07 -0.71 -12.31
N HIS A 183 -7.92 -0.62 -11.63
CA HIS A 183 -7.62 -1.41 -10.42
C HIS A 183 -8.54 -1.07 -9.26
N ALA A 184 -8.78 0.22 -9.02
CA ALA A 184 -9.61 0.67 -7.90
C ALA A 184 -11.05 0.18 -8.02
N ALA A 185 -11.64 0.25 -9.23
CA ALA A 185 -12.98 -0.24 -9.50
C ALA A 185 -13.08 -1.76 -9.31
N LEU A 186 -12.07 -2.51 -9.80
CA LEU A 186 -12.03 -3.95 -9.64
C LEU A 186 -11.88 -4.37 -8.16
N LEU A 187 -10.99 -3.73 -7.40
CA LEU A 187 -10.84 -4.00 -5.96
C LEU A 187 -12.12 -3.69 -5.19
N LEU A 188 -12.80 -2.60 -5.52
CA LEU A 188 -14.10 -2.28 -4.92
C LEU A 188 -15.13 -3.35 -5.25
N ALA A 189 -15.20 -3.81 -6.50
CA ALA A 189 -16.10 -4.87 -6.92
C ALA A 189 -15.83 -6.18 -6.15
N LEU A 190 -14.55 -6.56 -6.00
CA LEU A 190 -14.16 -7.74 -5.23
C LEU A 190 -14.59 -7.68 -3.75
N ARG A 191 -14.52 -6.50 -3.12
CA ARG A 191 -14.98 -6.33 -1.73
C ARG A 191 -16.50 -6.38 -1.59
N GLN A 192 -17.24 -6.08 -2.65
CA GLN A 192 -18.69 -6.14 -2.66
C GLN A 192 -19.22 -7.57 -2.93
N LEU A 193 -18.38 -8.45 -3.47
CA LEU A 193 -18.73 -9.86 -3.65
C LEU A 193 -18.80 -10.57 -2.30
N SER A 194 -19.68 -11.56 -2.21
CA SER A 194 -19.64 -12.51 -1.10
C SER A 194 -18.37 -13.37 -1.16
N PRO A 195 -18.01 -14.10 -0.09
CA PRO A 195 -16.95 -15.11 -0.14
C PRO A 195 -17.16 -16.10 -1.29
N GLN A 196 -18.40 -16.61 -1.45
CA GLN A 196 -18.72 -17.53 -2.54
C GLN A 196 -18.54 -16.89 -3.92
N GLY A 197 -18.89 -15.60 -4.08
CA GLY A 197 -18.68 -14.87 -5.32
C GLY A 197 -17.20 -14.71 -5.67
N ARG A 198 -16.33 -14.48 -4.68
CA ARG A 198 -14.86 -14.44 -4.89
C ARG A 198 -14.29 -15.79 -5.27
N ASP A 199 -14.81 -16.88 -4.70
CA ASP A 199 -14.44 -18.24 -5.09
C ASP A 199 -14.89 -18.55 -6.52
N ASP A 200 -16.12 -18.19 -6.89
CA ASP A 200 -16.63 -18.36 -8.25
C ASP A 200 -15.80 -17.59 -9.28
N LEU A 201 -15.48 -16.34 -8.96
CA LEU A 201 -14.59 -15.53 -9.80
C LEU A 201 -13.18 -16.13 -9.90
N SER A 202 -12.67 -16.73 -8.83
CA SER A 202 -11.38 -17.43 -8.84
C SER A 202 -11.39 -18.63 -9.80
N VAL A 203 -12.49 -19.39 -9.81
CA VAL A 203 -12.67 -20.50 -10.75
C VAL A 203 -12.71 -20.00 -12.19
N LEU A 204 -13.47 -18.94 -12.47
CA LEU A 204 -13.51 -18.34 -13.81
C LEU A 204 -12.14 -17.80 -14.22
N ALA A 205 -11.44 -17.09 -13.34
CA ALA A 205 -10.11 -16.54 -13.62
C ALA A 205 -9.08 -17.60 -14.04
N GLN A 206 -9.18 -18.81 -13.49
CA GLN A 206 -8.33 -19.95 -13.86
C GLN A 206 -8.71 -20.57 -15.21
N ARG A 207 -10.00 -20.53 -15.57
CA ARG A 207 -10.52 -21.07 -16.84
C ARG A 207 -10.34 -20.08 -18.00
N THR A 208 -10.34 -18.78 -17.72
CA THR A 208 -10.25 -17.71 -18.72
C THR A 208 -8.80 -17.47 -19.14
N SER A 209 -8.57 -17.51 -20.46
CA SER A 209 -7.26 -17.25 -21.04
C SER A 209 -6.81 -15.80 -20.82
N PRO A 210 -5.51 -15.48 -20.90
CA PRO A 210 -5.01 -14.12 -20.67
C PRO A 210 -5.72 -13.05 -21.52
N GLU A 211 -5.99 -13.33 -22.79
CA GLU A 211 -6.67 -12.43 -23.72
C GLU A 211 -8.15 -12.20 -23.40
N GLU A 212 -8.83 -13.15 -22.76
CA GLU A 212 -10.26 -13.05 -22.41
C GLU A 212 -10.50 -12.43 -21.03
N ARG A 213 -9.47 -12.27 -20.20
CA ARG A 213 -9.60 -11.72 -18.84
C ARG A 213 -10.14 -10.29 -18.84
N ASP A 214 -9.79 -9.50 -19.84
CA ASP A 214 -10.28 -8.13 -19.98
C ASP A 214 -11.79 -8.11 -20.20
N ALA A 215 -12.31 -9.01 -21.03
CA ALA A 215 -13.74 -9.18 -21.24
C ALA A 215 -14.43 -9.66 -19.95
N LEU A 216 -13.88 -10.65 -19.25
CA LEU A 216 -14.42 -11.12 -17.97
C LEU A 216 -14.51 -9.98 -16.94
N ARG A 217 -13.47 -9.14 -16.83
CA ARG A 217 -13.46 -7.97 -15.95
C ARG A 217 -14.53 -6.94 -16.32
N ASN A 218 -14.61 -6.60 -17.60
CA ASN A 218 -15.57 -5.61 -18.09
C ASN A 218 -17.02 -6.10 -17.91
N ASP A 219 -17.29 -7.38 -18.18
CA ASP A 219 -18.59 -7.99 -17.96
C ASP A 219 -19.00 -7.92 -16.49
N LEU A 220 -18.07 -8.27 -15.57
CA LEU A 220 -18.29 -8.22 -14.12
C LEU A 220 -18.61 -6.80 -13.65
N LEU A 221 -17.84 -5.81 -14.12
CA LEU A 221 -18.02 -4.40 -13.75
C LEU A 221 -19.32 -3.81 -14.33
N SER A 222 -19.78 -4.32 -15.47
CA SER A 222 -21.05 -3.94 -16.09
C SER A 222 -22.27 -4.48 -15.35
N GLN A 223 -22.12 -5.53 -14.54
CA GLN A 223 -23.22 -6.03 -13.72
C GLN A 223 -23.52 -5.09 -12.54
N PRO A 224 -24.80 -4.89 -12.20
CA PRO A 224 -25.17 -4.22 -10.95
C PRO A 224 -24.54 -4.93 -9.75
N PRO A 225 -24.04 -4.20 -8.72
CA PRO A 225 -23.38 -4.80 -7.57
C PRO A 225 -24.16 -5.95 -6.93
N SER A 226 -25.49 -5.79 -6.78
CA SER A 226 -26.40 -6.78 -6.20
C SER A 226 -26.55 -8.08 -7.01
N SER A 227 -26.17 -8.07 -8.29
CA SER A 227 -26.39 -9.18 -9.22
C SER A 227 -25.11 -9.93 -9.58
N ARG A 228 -23.94 -9.43 -9.16
CA ARG A 228 -22.63 -9.99 -9.53
C ARG A 228 -22.45 -11.44 -9.08
N ASP A 229 -22.76 -11.76 -7.83
CA ASP A 229 -22.63 -13.12 -7.29
C ASP A 229 -23.48 -14.13 -8.09
N ALA A 230 -24.75 -13.79 -8.34
CA ALA A 230 -25.64 -14.65 -9.12
C ALA A 230 -25.17 -14.81 -10.58
N TRP A 231 -24.59 -13.75 -11.16
CA TRP A 231 -24.02 -13.77 -12.50
C TRP A 231 -22.76 -14.65 -12.58
N LEU A 232 -21.87 -14.57 -11.60
CA LEU A 232 -20.68 -15.42 -11.49
C LEU A 232 -21.06 -16.90 -11.34
N ARG A 233 -22.01 -17.20 -10.44
CA ARG A 233 -22.49 -18.57 -10.19
C ARG A 233 -22.96 -19.27 -11.47
N ARG A 234 -23.81 -18.59 -12.26
CA ARG A 234 -24.32 -19.12 -13.55
C ARG A 234 -23.22 -19.38 -14.58
N ARG A 235 -22.05 -18.73 -14.47
CA ARG A 235 -20.94 -18.97 -15.39
C ARG A 235 -20.02 -20.10 -14.94
N VAL A 236 -19.94 -20.36 -13.64
CA VAL A 236 -19.15 -21.47 -13.10
C VAL A 236 -19.85 -22.81 -13.30
N ASP A 237 -21.17 -22.83 -13.14
CA ASP A 237 -22.07 -23.98 -13.28
C ASP A 237 -23.21 -23.64 -14.28
N PRO A 238 -22.92 -23.70 -15.60
CA PRO A 238 -23.82 -23.26 -16.67
C PRO A 238 -24.97 -24.22 -16.98
#